data_AF-X0VIV1-F1
#
_entry.id   AF-X0VIV1-F1
#
_cell.length_a   1.000
_cell.length_b   1.000
_cell.length_c   1.000
_cell.angle_alpha   90.00
_cell.angle_beta   90.00
_cell.angle_gamma   90.00
#
_symmetry.space_group_name_H-M   'P 1'
#
loop_
_entity.id
_entity.type
_entity.pdbx_description
1 polymer ?
#
loop_
_entity_poly.entity_id
_entity_poly.type
_entity_poly.pdbx_seq_one_letter_code
_entity_poly.pdbx_strand_id
1 'polypeptide(L)'
;HAVGYAMIAYQCAYLKTHNLIEFYTALLNVEATDSYGKIISEALRNGIEVVKVDINQSEIDFSYKGNKIYWGLSKVNGIGEKAANEIIKFRKEFNKKILLSRFLVYGLNISWRACNKGVMETLIKIGVFESKLTRKWLLYFYGRFNRKANKTDKKEERNTIEGRDSILTRAKNDTIEEFKNIEQKEFSEAELNQIEFDAYKINIEYSPFRINNRDKKIDRLVSDGRVGNFSDGKKYVIVQFKEILRKKDKNGNE
;
A
#
# COMPACT_ATOMS: atom_id res chain seq x y z
N HIS A 1 -32.55 22.74 -14.76
CA HIS A 1 -31.67 21.55 -14.66
C HIS A 1 -30.25 21.84 -15.12
N ALA A 2 -30.03 22.28 -16.37
CA ALA A 2 -28.70 22.61 -16.91
C ALA A 2 -27.92 23.63 -16.04
N VAL A 3 -28.55 24.72 -15.61
CA VAL A 3 -27.93 25.72 -14.72
C VAL A 3 -27.43 25.11 -13.40
N GLY A 4 -28.18 24.15 -12.84
CA GLY A 4 -27.79 23.47 -11.60
C GLY A 4 -26.51 22.66 -11.75
N TYR A 5 -26.40 21.84 -12.80
CA TYR A 5 -25.16 21.10 -13.07
C TYR A 5 -24.00 22.01 -13.47
N ALA A 6 -24.27 23.08 -14.21
CA ALA A 6 -23.24 24.06 -14.57
C ALA A 6 -22.65 24.73 -13.31
N MET A 7 -23.49 25.03 -12.31
CA MET A 7 -23.04 25.58 -11.03
C MET A 7 -22.10 24.62 -10.30
N ILE A 8 -22.44 23.32 -10.24
CA ILE A 8 -21.59 22.29 -9.62
C ILE A 8 -20.27 22.14 -10.38
N ALA A 9 -20.32 22.09 -11.72
CA ALA A 9 -19.13 22.02 -12.55
C ALA A 9 -18.21 23.23 -12.34
N TYR A 10 -18.78 24.44 -12.26
CA TYR A 10 -18.04 25.65 -11.94
C TYR A 10 -17.39 25.59 -10.55
N GLN A 11 -18.12 25.12 -9.53
CA GLN A 11 -17.58 24.96 -8.18
C GLN A 11 -16.42 23.95 -8.14
N CYS A 12 -16.55 22.81 -8.83
CA CYS A 12 -15.47 21.83 -8.95
C CYS A 12 -14.24 22.42 -9.66
N ALA A 13 -14.45 23.16 -10.76
CA ALA A 13 -13.37 23.83 -11.48
C ALA A 13 -12.67 24.89 -10.62
N TYR A 14 -13.45 25.66 -9.85
CA TYR A 14 -12.92 26.65 -8.91
C TYR A 14 -12.07 26.00 -7.82
N LEU A 15 -12.56 24.93 -7.18
CA LEU A 15 -11.83 24.20 -6.15
C LEU A 15 -10.55 23.57 -6.71
N LYS A 16 -10.63 22.94 -7.88
CA LYS A 16 -9.46 22.37 -8.55
C LYS A 16 -8.42 23.44 -8.87
N THR A 17 -8.82 24.66 -9.23
CA THR A 17 -7.90 25.74 -9.58
C THR A 17 -7.20 26.33 -8.35
N HIS A 18 -7.91 26.49 -7.22
CA HIS A 18 -7.40 27.22 -6.05
C HIS A 18 -6.95 26.32 -4.89
N ASN A 19 -7.46 25.08 -4.80
CA ASN A 19 -7.21 24.11 -3.72
C ASN A 19 -6.94 22.73 -4.34
N LEU A 20 -5.88 22.65 -5.15
CA LEU A 20 -5.63 21.53 -6.04
C LEU A 20 -5.39 20.20 -5.29
N ILE A 21 -4.59 20.24 -4.20
CA ILE A 21 -4.27 19.02 -3.43
C ILE A 21 -5.45 18.55 -2.58
N GLU A 22 -6.19 19.49 -1.99
CA GLU A 22 -7.42 19.23 -1.25
C GLU A 22 -8.48 18.62 -2.18
N PHE A 23 -8.61 19.16 -3.40
CA PHE A 23 -9.54 18.67 -4.41
C PHE A 23 -9.25 17.21 -4.76
N TYR A 24 -8.01 16.85 -5.11
CA TYR A 24 -7.68 15.46 -5.43
C TYR A 24 -7.76 14.53 -4.23
N THR A 25 -7.39 14.98 -3.03
CA THR A 25 -7.51 14.18 -1.81
C THR A 25 -8.98 13.88 -1.50
N ALA A 26 -9.85 14.89 -1.58
CA ALA A 26 -11.29 14.72 -1.39
C ALA A 26 -11.89 13.80 -2.46
N LEU A 27 -11.49 13.97 -3.72
CA LEU A 27 -11.96 13.13 -4.83
C LEU A 27 -11.58 11.66 -4.63
N LEU A 28 -10.34 11.37 -4.21
CA LEU A 28 -9.90 10.01 -3.89
C LEU A 28 -10.67 9.37 -2.73
N ASN A 29 -11.15 10.17 -1.78
CA ASN A 29 -11.91 9.66 -0.63
C ASN A 29 -13.36 9.30 -0.98
N VAL A 30 -13.95 9.95 -1.99
CA VAL A 30 -15.33 9.74 -2.44
C VAL A 30 -15.43 8.69 -3.55
N GLU A 31 -14.44 8.65 -4.44
CA GLU A 31 -14.45 7.80 -5.63
C GLU A 31 -14.13 6.32 -5.33
N ALA A 32 -14.59 5.45 -6.23
CA ALA A 32 -14.28 4.03 -6.18
C ALA A 32 -12.83 3.75 -6.59
N THR A 33 -12.28 2.62 -6.10
CA THR A 33 -10.89 2.23 -6.36
C THR A 33 -10.54 2.15 -7.85
N ASP A 34 -11.50 1.80 -8.71
CA ASP A 34 -11.30 1.74 -10.16
C ASP A 34 -11.00 3.12 -10.79
N SER A 35 -11.46 4.20 -10.15
CA SER A 35 -11.19 5.58 -10.58
C SER A 35 -9.82 6.09 -10.13
N TYR A 36 -9.17 5.45 -9.14
CA TYR A 36 -7.94 5.96 -8.52
C TYR A 36 -6.82 6.17 -9.53
N GLY A 37 -6.67 5.28 -10.51
CA GLY A 37 -5.60 5.45 -11.51
C GLY A 37 -5.73 6.71 -12.35
N LYS A 38 -6.95 7.09 -12.74
CA LYS A 38 -7.19 8.32 -13.52
C LYS A 38 -6.91 9.55 -12.66
N ILE A 39 -7.40 9.55 -11.43
CA ILE A 39 -7.25 10.65 -10.47
C ILE A 39 -5.78 10.85 -10.09
N ILE A 40 -5.08 9.79 -9.69
CA ILE A 40 -3.66 9.82 -9.32
C ILE A 40 -2.81 10.29 -10.49
N SER A 41 -3.06 9.78 -11.70
CA SER A 41 -2.32 10.22 -12.90
C SER A 41 -2.49 11.71 -13.16
N GLU A 42 -3.68 12.25 -12.88
CA GLU A 42 -3.94 13.68 -13.02
C GLU A 42 -3.27 14.52 -11.92
N ALA A 43 -3.32 14.07 -10.67
CA ALA A 43 -2.61 14.71 -9.56
C ALA A 43 -1.10 14.77 -9.83
N LEU A 44 -0.49 13.66 -10.29
CA LEU A 44 0.92 13.59 -10.67
C LEU A 44 1.28 14.56 -11.80
N ARG A 45 0.42 14.70 -12.83
CA ARG A 45 0.62 15.68 -13.92
C ARG A 45 0.57 17.13 -13.43
N ASN A 46 -0.15 17.38 -12.35
CA ASN A 46 -0.21 18.68 -11.69
C ASN A 46 0.89 18.87 -10.63
N GLY A 47 1.89 17.99 -10.60
CA GLY A 47 3.04 18.10 -9.70
C GLY A 47 2.78 17.66 -8.26
N ILE A 48 1.63 17.03 -7.97
CA ILE A 48 1.33 16.49 -6.64
C ILE A 48 1.88 15.08 -6.53
N GLU A 49 2.66 14.81 -5.47
CA GLU A 49 3.19 13.48 -5.23
C GLU A 49 2.16 12.61 -4.51
N VAL A 50 1.94 11.38 -4.99
CA VAL A 50 1.14 10.37 -4.28
C VAL A 50 2.09 9.34 -3.65
N VAL A 51 2.05 9.27 -2.33
CA VAL A 51 2.91 8.41 -1.51
C VAL A 51 2.11 7.18 -1.08
N LYS A 52 2.78 6.02 -1.12
CA LYS A 52 2.26 4.77 -0.55
C LYS A 52 1.93 4.92 0.93
N VAL A 53 1.26 3.91 1.50
CA VAL A 53 1.03 3.91 2.94
C VAL A 53 2.35 4.00 3.70
N ASP A 54 2.43 4.97 4.60
CA ASP A 54 3.45 5.08 5.63
C ASP A 54 2.76 4.93 6.98
N ILE A 55 3.08 3.88 7.73
CA ILE A 55 2.46 3.62 9.04
C ILE A 55 2.62 4.80 10.03
N ASN A 56 3.64 5.64 9.83
CA ASN A 56 3.93 6.79 10.69
C ASN A 56 3.20 8.08 10.26
N GLN A 57 2.64 8.14 9.04
CA GLN A 57 2.08 9.38 8.48
C GLN A 57 0.67 9.21 7.87
N SER A 58 0.37 8.06 7.28
CA SER A 58 -0.92 7.78 6.67
C SER A 58 -2.04 7.80 7.71
N GLU A 59 -3.17 8.40 7.36
CA GLU A 59 -4.39 8.39 8.17
C GLU A 59 -5.32 7.24 7.74
N ILE A 60 -6.55 7.22 8.24
CA ILE A 60 -7.55 6.20 7.89
C ILE A 60 -7.82 6.25 6.39
N ASP A 61 -8.21 7.42 5.90
CA ASP A 61 -8.49 7.70 4.50
C ASP A 61 -7.30 8.46 3.85
N PHE A 62 -7.42 8.83 2.56
CA PHE A 62 -6.39 9.66 1.93
C PHE A 62 -6.28 10.98 2.67
N SER A 63 -5.05 11.35 2.99
CA SER A 63 -4.71 12.62 3.64
C SER A 63 -3.61 13.31 2.85
N TYR A 64 -3.37 14.58 3.12
CA TYR A 64 -2.29 15.33 2.49
C TYR A 64 -1.43 16.05 3.52
N LYS A 65 -0.15 16.24 3.18
CA LYS A 65 0.78 17.07 3.95
C LYS A 65 1.77 17.74 3.00
N GLY A 66 1.82 19.06 3.01
CA GLY A 66 2.59 19.82 2.02
C GLY A 66 2.06 19.52 0.61
N ASN A 67 2.95 19.11 -0.30
CA ASN A 67 2.60 18.78 -1.69
C ASN A 67 2.47 17.26 -1.93
N LYS A 68 2.14 16.50 -0.88
CA LYS A 68 2.06 15.03 -0.93
C LYS A 68 0.71 14.53 -0.45
N ILE A 69 0.10 13.64 -1.21
CA ILE A 69 -1.07 12.86 -0.81
C ILE A 69 -0.58 11.50 -0.30
N TYR A 70 -0.94 11.16 0.92
CA TYR A 70 -0.64 9.88 1.55
C TYR A 70 -1.82 8.93 1.36
N TRP A 71 -1.50 7.71 0.96
CA TRP A 71 -2.50 6.65 0.85
C TRP A 71 -3.12 6.35 2.22
N GLY A 72 -4.44 6.18 2.26
CA GLY A 72 -5.18 5.85 3.49
C GLY A 72 -5.00 4.39 3.91
N LEU A 73 -4.82 4.13 5.21
CA LEU A 73 -4.69 2.78 5.76
C LEU A 73 -5.92 1.90 5.43
N SER A 74 -7.13 2.46 5.48
CA SER A 74 -8.39 1.76 5.17
C SER A 74 -8.56 1.49 3.67
N LYS A 75 -7.85 2.25 2.83
CA LYS A 75 -7.89 2.18 1.37
C LYS A 75 -6.91 1.15 0.80
N VAL A 76 -6.24 0.38 1.67
CA VAL A 76 -5.44 -0.78 1.28
C VAL A 76 -6.29 -2.03 1.38
N ASN A 77 -6.35 -2.79 0.29
CA ASN A 77 -7.06 -4.05 0.25
C ASN A 77 -6.47 -5.04 1.29
N GLY A 78 -7.35 -5.57 2.14
CA GLY A 78 -6.95 -6.42 3.27
C GLY A 78 -6.70 -5.68 4.58
N ILE A 79 -6.79 -4.35 4.62
CA ILE A 79 -6.75 -3.55 5.86
C ILE A 79 -8.11 -2.90 6.07
N GLY A 80 -8.87 -3.40 7.05
CA GLY A 80 -10.16 -2.80 7.40
C GLY A 80 -10.01 -1.54 8.26
N GLU A 81 -11.06 -0.72 8.29
CA GLU A 81 -11.11 0.51 9.07
C GLU A 81 -10.82 0.30 10.57
N LYS A 82 -11.28 -0.82 11.15
CA LYS A 82 -10.95 -1.19 12.54
C LYS A 82 -9.46 -1.36 12.74
N ALA A 83 -8.77 -2.03 11.82
CA ALA A 83 -7.32 -2.21 11.89
C ALA A 83 -6.59 -0.87 11.73
N ALA A 84 -7.03 -0.03 10.79
CA ALA A 84 -6.47 1.31 10.59
C ALA A 84 -6.59 2.17 11.86
N ASN A 85 -7.76 2.17 12.51
CA ASN A 85 -7.98 2.88 13.78
C ASN A 85 -7.04 2.41 14.89
N GLU A 86 -6.88 1.09 15.07
CA GLU A 86 -5.97 0.53 16.06
C GLU A 86 -4.51 0.93 15.79
N ILE A 87 -4.08 0.94 14.52
CA ILE A 87 -2.74 1.38 14.12
C ILE A 87 -2.52 2.86 14.45
N ILE A 88 -3.48 3.73 14.18
CA ILE A 88 -3.38 5.17 14.48
C ILE A 88 -3.39 5.42 15.98
N LYS A 89 -4.23 4.69 16.73
CA LYS A 89 -4.23 4.74 18.20
C LYS A 89 -2.86 4.35 18.75
N PHE A 90 -2.31 3.23 18.28
CA PHE A 90 -0.96 2.79 18.65
C PHE A 90 0.11 3.84 18.29
N ARG A 91 0.02 4.46 17.11
CA ARG A 91 0.94 5.53 16.70
C ARG A 91 0.94 6.70 17.68
N LYS A 92 -0.25 7.15 18.10
CA LYS A 92 -0.41 8.26 19.06
C LYS A 92 0.15 7.90 20.44
N GLU A 93 -0.04 6.66 20.90
CA GLU A 93 0.46 6.20 22.20
C GLU A 93 1.98 5.98 22.21
N PHE A 94 2.54 5.41 21.14
CA PHE A 94 3.95 5.03 21.11
C PHE A 94 4.90 6.21 20.82
N ASN A 95 4.40 7.25 20.13
CA ASN A 95 5.08 8.53 19.82
C ASN A 95 6.54 8.40 19.32
N LYS A 96 6.85 7.29 18.65
CA LYS A 96 8.16 6.97 18.06
C LYS A 96 7.93 6.26 16.74
N LYS A 97 8.97 6.25 15.90
CA LYS A 97 8.94 5.51 14.64
C LYS A 97 8.60 4.04 14.85
N ILE A 98 7.58 3.57 14.13
CA ILE A 98 7.02 2.23 14.24
C ILE A 98 7.88 1.28 13.40
N LEU A 99 8.60 0.41 14.09
CA LEU A 99 9.29 -0.75 13.51
C LEU A 99 8.43 -1.98 13.73
N LEU A 100 8.59 -3.02 12.90
CA LEU A 100 7.85 -4.28 13.07
C LEU A 100 8.03 -4.86 14.49
N SER A 101 9.27 -4.92 14.98
CA SER A 101 9.56 -5.42 16.34
C SER A 101 8.82 -4.63 17.43
N ARG A 102 8.79 -3.30 17.29
CA ARG A 102 8.10 -2.42 18.23
C ARG A 102 6.59 -2.58 18.14
N PHE A 103 6.06 -2.72 16.93
CA PHE A 103 4.65 -2.97 16.73
C PHE A 103 4.21 -4.30 17.38
N LEU A 104 5.02 -5.36 17.23
CA LEU A 104 4.74 -6.66 17.82
C LEU A 104 4.80 -6.63 19.36
N VAL A 105 5.78 -5.94 19.94
CA VAL A 105 5.98 -5.90 21.41
C VAL A 105 5.04 -4.92 22.09
N TYR A 106 4.96 -3.68 21.60
CA TYR A 106 4.23 -2.60 22.27
C TYR A 106 2.77 -2.48 21.84
N GLY A 107 2.35 -3.20 20.79
CA GLY A 107 0.96 -3.25 20.34
C GLY A 107 0.02 -4.00 21.27
N LEU A 108 0.18 -3.89 22.60
CA LEU A 108 -0.67 -4.55 23.59
C LEU A 108 -2.12 -4.10 23.48
N ASN A 109 -2.32 -2.81 23.23
CA ASN A 109 -3.62 -2.18 23.09
C ASN A 109 -4.25 -2.43 21.71
N ILE A 110 -3.48 -2.96 20.75
CA ILE A 110 -4.00 -3.33 19.45
C ILE A 110 -4.77 -4.63 19.61
N SER A 111 -6.06 -4.59 19.28
CA SER A 111 -6.87 -5.79 19.17
C SER A 111 -6.30 -6.71 18.08
N TRP A 112 -5.76 -7.87 18.47
CA TRP A 112 -5.27 -8.89 17.53
C TRP A 112 -6.38 -9.46 16.64
N ARG A 113 -7.64 -9.24 17.02
CA ARG A 113 -8.81 -9.53 16.17
C ARG A 113 -8.95 -8.51 15.03
N ALA A 114 -8.60 -7.25 15.29
CA ALA A 114 -8.61 -6.19 14.27
C ALA A 114 -7.35 -6.28 13.39
N CYS A 115 -6.16 -6.31 13.98
CA CYS A 115 -4.88 -6.52 13.27
C CYS A 115 -4.54 -8.01 13.23
N ASN A 116 -5.34 -8.77 12.48
CA ASN A 116 -5.15 -10.21 12.34
C ASN A 116 -3.89 -10.56 11.52
N LYS A 117 -3.62 -11.87 11.37
CA LYS A 117 -2.49 -12.37 10.59
C LYS A 117 -2.43 -11.80 9.17
N GLY A 118 -3.57 -11.72 8.47
CA GLY A 118 -3.65 -11.21 7.11
C GLY A 118 -3.27 -9.73 7.02
N VAL A 119 -3.80 -8.90 7.92
CA VAL A 119 -3.45 -7.47 8.00
C VAL A 119 -1.94 -7.28 8.18
N MET A 120 -1.33 -8.02 9.11
CA MET A 120 0.10 -7.94 9.37
C MET A 120 0.95 -8.37 8.17
N GLU A 121 0.58 -9.47 7.51
CA GLU A 121 1.26 -9.91 6.30
C GLU A 121 1.15 -8.88 5.17
N THR A 122 -0.03 -8.27 5.00
CA THR A 122 -0.22 -7.19 4.03
C THR A 122 0.69 -6.01 4.34
N LEU A 123 0.68 -5.49 5.59
CA LEU A 123 1.54 -4.38 6.02
C LEU A 123 3.03 -4.65 5.76
N ILE A 124 3.49 -5.87 6.05
CA ILE A 124 4.88 -6.27 5.78
C ILE A 124 5.16 -6.32 4.27
N LYS A 125 4.25 -6.92 3.49
CA LYS A 125 4.38 -7.03 2.02
C LYS A 125 4.42 -5.68 1.32
N ILE A 126 3.57 -4.74 1.70
CA ILE A 126 3.61 -3.39 1.11
C ILE A 126 4.82 -2.58 1.61
N GLY A 127 5.48 -3.03 2.68
CA GLY A 127 6.73 -2.46 3.17
C GLY A 127 6.55 -1.20 4.01
N VAL A 128 5.47 -1.09 4.80
CA VAL A 128 5.26 0.09 5.67
C VAL A 128 6.25 0.18 6.83
N PHE A 129 6.85 -0.95 7.21
CA PHE A 129 7.81 -1.02 8.30
C PHE A 129 9.20 -0.74 7.76
N GLU A 130 9.84 0.32 8.24
CA GLU A 130 11.23 0.56 7.92
C GLU A 130 12.12 -0.55 8.49
N SER A 131 12.94 -1.13 7.62
CA SER A 131 13.80 -2.25 7.96
C SER A 131 14.98 -2.33 6.99
N LYS A 132 16.12 -2.80 7.48
CA LYS A 132 17.26 -3.21 6.63
C LYS A 132 17.09 -4.62 6.05
N LEU A 133 16.11 -5.36 6.55
CA LEU A 133 15.81 -6.74 6.15
C LEU A 133 14.75 -6.77 5.06
N THR A 134 14.83 -7.78 4.18
CA THR A 134 13.88 -7.96 3.09
C THR A 134 12.48 -8.29 3.60
N ARG A 135 11.46 -8.02 2.78
CA ARG A 135 10.05 -8.31 3.12
C ARG A 135 9.81 -9.80 3.32
N LYS A 136 10.45 -10.65 2.50
CA LYS A 136 10.42 -12.12 2.67
C LYS A 136 10.88 -12.51 4.07
N TRP A 137 11.93 -11.86 4.55
CA TRP A 137 12.47 -12.15 5.87
C TRP A 137 11.57 -11.68 7.00
N LEU A 138 11.03 -10.47 6.89
CA LEU A 138 10.06 -9.95 7.86
C LEU A 138 8.81 -10.83 7.96
N LEU A 139 8.33 -11.36 6.83
CA LEU A 139 7.22 -12.33 6.81
C LEU A 139 7.59 -13.64 7.50
N TYR A 140 8.79 -14.15 7.24
CA TYR A 140 9.28 -15.37 7.88
C TYR A 140 9.36 -15.21 9.40
N PHE A 141 10.00 -14.13 9.85
CA PHE A 141 10.12 -13.79 11.26
C PHE A 141 8.75 -13.61 11.92
N TYR A 142 7.83 -12.88 11.27
CA TYR A 142 6.47 -12.69 11.76
C TYR A 142 5.72 -14.03 11.89
N GLY A 143 5.88 -14.94 10.91
CA GLY A 143 5.32 -16.28 10.97
C GLY A 143 5.78 -17.08 12.19
N ARG A 144 7.08 -17.02 12.52
CA ARG A 144 7.65 -17.66 13.73
C ARG A 144 7.14 -17.02 15.01
N PHE A 145 7.15 -15.69 15.08
CA PHE A 145 6.59 -14.94 16.21
C PHE A 145 5.13 -15.32 16.46
N ASN A 146 4.28 -15.27 15.42
CA ASN A 146 2.85 -15.56 15.53
C ASN A 146 2.59 -17.02 15.92
N ARG A 147 3.41 -17.98 15.44
CA ARG A 147 3.32 -19.39 15.91
C ARG A 147 3.65 -19.52 17.39
N LYS A 148 4.74 -18.89 17.87
CA LYS A 148 5.12 -18.93 19.30
C LYS A 148 4.07 -18.24 20.16
N ALA A 149 3.64 -17.04 19.76
CA ALA A 149 2.56 -16.31 20.43
C ALA A 149 1.31 -17.19 20.56
N ASN A 150 0.91 -17.93 19.52
CA ASN A 150 -0.26 -18.81 19.57
C ASN A 150 -0.07 -20.12 20.36
N LYS A 151 1.16 -20.62 20.51
CA LYS A 151 1.47 -21.82 21.32
C LYS A 151 1.63 -21.53 22.81
N THR A 152 1.87 -20.28 23.20
CA THR A 152 1.98 -19.92 24.62
C THR A 152 0.60 -20.01 25.28
N ASP A 153 0.39 -20.96 26.20
CA ASP A 153 -0.87 -21.16 26.94
C ASP A 153 -1.18 -20.03 27.94
N LYS A 154 -0.18 -19.25 28.32
CA LYS A 154 -0.32 -18.12 29.24
C LYS A 154 -0.88 -16.89 28.52
N LYS A 155 -2.16 -16.59 28.71
CA LYS A 155 -2.78 -15.32 28.27
C LYS A 155 -2.00 -14.09 28.76
N GLU A 156 -1.38 -14.16 29.93
CA GLU A 156 -0.57 -13.08 30.52
C GLU A 156 0.68 -12.75 29.70
N GLU A 157 1.40 -13.74 29.15
CA GLU A 157 2.59 -13.49 28.31
C GLU A 157 2.20 -12.79 26.99
N ARG A 158 0.97 -12.96 26.50
CA ARG A 158 0.48 -12.28 25.30
C ARG A 158 0.00 -10.85 25.55
N ASN A 159 -0.31 -10.52 26.81
CA ASN A 159 -0.95 -9.27 27.19
C ASN A 159 0.00 -8.32 27.95
N THR A 160 1.25 -8.73 28.17
CA THR A 160 2.29 -7.94 28.83
C THR A 160 3.45 -7.63 27.89
N ILE A 161 4.10 -6.48 28.09
CA ILE A 161 5.23 -6.03 27.24
C ILE A 161 6.38 -7.04 27.39
N GLU A 162 6.70 -7.40 28.63
CA GLU A 162 7.76 -8.35 28.97
C GLU A 162 7.52 -9.74 28.37
N GLY A 163 6.27 -10.23 28.44
CA GLY A 163 5.90 -11.50 27.82
C GLY A 163 6.07 -11.48 26.30
N ARG A 164 5.62 -10.41 25.62
CA ARG A 164 5.81 -10.26 24.18
C ARG A 164 7.26 -10.07 23.77
N ASP A 165 8.06 -9.36 24.55
CA ASP A 165 9.48 -9.19 24.32
C ASP A 165 10.25 -10.52 24.50
N SER A 166 9.85 -11.33 25.47
CA SER A 166 10.33 -12.71 25.63
C SER A 166 9.96 -13.58 24.42
N ILE A 167 8.72 -13.50 23.92
CA ILE A 167 8.31 -14.20 22.68
C ILE A 167 9.14 -13.71 21.48
N LEU A 168 9.36 -12.40 21.36
CA LEU A 168 10.18 -11.81 20.30
C LEU A 168 11.62 -12.32 20.37
N THR A 169 12.21 -12.35 21.55
CA THR A 169 13.58 -12.84 21.78
C THR A 169 13.70 -14.32 21.46
N ARG A 170 12.74 -15.14 21.89
CA ARG A 170 12.67 -16.55 21.50
C ARG A 170 12.52 -16.72 19.99
N ALA A 171 11.71 -15.89 19.32
CA ALA A 171 11.56 -15.95 17.87
C ALA A 171 12.85 -15.54 17.16
N LYS A 172 13.56 -14.53 17.67
CA LYS A 172 14.88 -14.10 17.17
C LYS A 172 15.91 -15.22 17.29
N ASN A 173 16.03 -15.86 18.46
CA ASN A 173 17.04 -16.91 18.66
C ASN A 173 16.85 -18.09 17.69
N ASP A 174 15.62 -18.58 17.51
CA ASP A 174 15.34 -19.63 16.51
C ASP A 174 15.65 -19.19 15.09
N THR A 175 15.41 -17.91 14.78
CA THR A 175 15.62 -17.39 13.43
C THR A 175 17.07 -17.05 13.16
N ILE A 176 17.92 -16.78 14.15
CA ILE A 176 19.34 -16.42 13.96
C ILE A 176 20.16 -17.57 13.36
N GLU A 177 19.93 -18.80 13.77
CA GLU A 177 20.62 -19.97 13.19
C GLU A 177 20.17 -20.21 11.74
N GLU A 178 18.87 -20.10 11.48
CA GLU A 178 18.31 -20.20 10.14
C GLU A 178 18.67 -18.97 9.27
N PHE A 179 18.91 -17.81 9.89
CA PHE A 179 19.28 -16.54 9.23
C PHE A 179 20.59 -16.65 8.48
N LYS A 180 21.53 -17.40 9.05
CA LYS A 180 22.84 -17.64 8.43
C LYS A 180 22.73 -18.49 7.17
N ASN A 181 21.66 -19.27 7.03
CA ASN A 181 21.49 -20.28 5.98
C ASN A 181 20.46 -19.88 4.91
N ILE A 182 19.69 -18.81 5.11
CA ILE A 182 18.69 -18.34 4.15
C ILE A 182 19.27 -17.17 3.36
N GLU A 183 19.30 -17.33 2.03
CA GLU A 183 19.66 -16.25 1.12
C GLU A 183 18.70 -15.06 1.32
N GLN A 184 19.23 -13.88 1.63
CA GLN A 184 18.45 -12.66 1.85
C GLN A 184 17.93 -12.06 0.53
N LYS A 185 17.37 -12.91 -0.32
CA LYS A 185 16.80 -12.50 -1.60
C LYS A 185 15.47 -11.80 -1.36
N GLU A 186 15.29 -10.64 -1.97
CA GLU A 186 14.00 -9.93 -1.95
C GLU A 186 13.00 -10.61 -2.90
N PHE A 187 11.74 -10.17 -2.86
CA PHE A 187 10.80 -10.40 -3.96
C PHE A 187 11.39 -9.88 -5.28
N SER A 188 11.17 -10.63 -6.36
CA SER A 188 11.45 -10.17 -7.72
C SER A 188 10.58 -8.94 -8.05
N GLU A 189 10.98 -8.14 -9.04
CA GLU A 189 10.19 -6.97 -9.45
C GLU A 189 8.76 -7.35 -9.85
N ALA A 190 8.57 -8.48 -10.53
CA ALA A 190 7.24 -8.97 -10.89
C ALA A 190 6.38 -9.31 -9.64
N GLU A 191 6.98 -9.94 -8.62
CA GLU A 191 6.30 -10.22 -7.36
C GLU A 191 5.97 -8.93 -6.59
N LEU A 192 6.89 -7.95 -6.56
CA LEU A 192 6.65 -6.65 -5.93
C LEU A 192 5.52 -5.88 -6.63
N ASN A 193 5.47 -5.94 -7.97
CA ASN A 193 4.40 -5.37 -8.76
C ASN A 193 3.06 -5.99 -8.40
N GLN A 194 3.01 -7.32 -8.32
CA GLN A 194 1.79 -8.03 -7.97
C GLN A 194 1.35 -7.70 -6.54
N ILE A 195 2.28 -7.67 -5.58
CA ILE A 195 2.01 -7.29 -4.19
C ILE A 195 1.43 -5.88 -4.11
N GLU A 196 2.02 -4.93 -4.85
CA GLU A 196 1.52 -3.56 -4.90
C GLU A 196 0.12 -3.50 -5.51
N PHE A 197 -0.09 -4.20 -6.63
CA PHE A 197 -1.39 -4.26 -7.28
C PHE A 197 -2.46 -4.91 -6.39
N ASP A 198 -2.14 -5.99 -5.68
CA ASP A 198 -3.08 -6.67 -4.81
C ASP A 198 -3.55 -5.77 -3.66
N ALA A 199 -2.64 -4.94 -3.16
CA ALA A 199 -2.85 -4.00 -2.05
C ALA A 199 -3.58 -2.72 -2.47
N TYR A 200 -3.16 -2.10 -3.57
CA TYR A 200 -3.65 -0.78 -3.98
C TYR A 200 -4.62 -0.81 -5.17
N LYS A 201 -4.72 -1.95 -5.87
CA LYS A 201 -5.39 -2.13 -7.16
C LYS A 201 -4.83 -1.27 -8.29
N ILE A 202 -3.66 -0.70 -8.06
CA ILE A 202 -2.87 0.07 -8.99
C ILE A 202 -1.40 -0.06 -8.61
N ASN A 203 -0.52 -0.04 -9.61
CA ASN A 203 0.91 0.12 -9.40
C ASN A 203 1.27 1.60 -9.37
N ILE A 204 1.79 2.09 -8.25
CA ILE A 204 2.19 3.49 -8.06
C ILE A 204 3.67 3.65 -8.41
N GLU A 205 4.52 2.79 -7.87
CA GLU A 205 5.96 2.79 -8.16
C GLU A 205 6.27 2.25 -9.55
N TYR A 206 5.58 1.17 -9.92
CA TYR A 206 5.79 0.48 -11.19
C TYR A 206 4.75 0.88 -12.25
N SER A 207 4.08 2.00 -12.01
CA SER A 207 3.14 2.58 -12.95
C SER A 207 3.85 3.00 -14.24
N PRO A 208 3.24 2.78 -15.41
CA PRO A 208 3.67 3.41 -16.66
C PRO A 208 3.87 4.93 -16.49
N PHE A 209 3.04 5.60 -15.69
CA PHE A 209 3.11 7.05 -15.47
C PHE A 209 4.38 7.56 -14.77
N ARG A 210 5.07 6.72 -13.98
CA ARG A 210 6.41 7.04 -13.43
C ARG A 210 7.56 6.68 -14.38
N ILE A 211 7.28 6.00 -15.50
CA ILE A 211 8.29 5.66 -16.54
C ILE A 211 8.82 6.92 -17.26
N ASN A 212 8.17 8.08 -17.11
CA ASN A 212 8.66 9.36 -17.63
C ASN A 212 10.08 9.75 -17.19
N ASN A 213 10.68 9.07 -16.20
CA ASN A 213 12.08 9.28 -15.81
C ASN A 213 13.06 8.15 -16.13
N ARG A 214 12.61 6.98 -16.64
CA ARG A 214 13.53 5.88 -17.00
C ARG A 214 13.80 5.81 -18.51
N ASP A 215 12.83 6.15 -19.34
CA ASP A 215 13.00 6.23 -20.80
C ASP A 215 12.66 7.64 -21.29
N LYS A 216 13.70 8.45 -21.59
CA LYS A 216 13.61 9.83 -22.12
C LYS A 216 12.93 9.95 -23.51
N LYS A 217 12.23 8.92 -23.98
CA LYS A 217 11.60 8.84 -25.30
C LYS A 217 10.06 8.87 -25.27
N ILE A 218 9.45 8.91 -24.09
CA ILE A 218 7.98 8.87 -23.95
C ILE A 218 7.48 10.24 -23.48
N ASP A 219 6.97 11.05 -24.42
CA ASP A 219 6.52 12.43 -24.15
C ASP A 219 5.14 12.51 -23.47
N ARG A 220 4.27 11.51 -23.67
CA ARG A 220 2.92 11.49 -23.09
C ARG A 220 2.35 10.06 -22.97
N LEU A 221 2.10 9.63 -21.74
CA LEU A 221 1.27 8.46 -21.45
C LEU A 221 -0.18 8.90 -21.25
N VAL A 222 -1.07 8.39 -22.10
CA VAL A 222 -2.52 8.53 -21.95
C VAL A 222 -3.03 7.22 -21.34
N SER A 223 -3.68 7.29 -20.18
CA SER A 223 -4.31 6.12 -19.55
C SER A 223 -5.45 5.60 -20.44
N ASP A 224 -5.57 4.27 -20.49
CA ASP A 224 -6.79 3.56 -20.92
C ASP A 224 -7.04 3.63 -22.44
N GLY A 225 -6.30 2.80 -23.19
CA GLY A 225 -6.65 2.42 -24.58
C GLY A 225 -6.61 3.54 -25.62
N ARG A 226 -6.01 4.71 -25.33
CA ARG A 226 -5.90 5.81 -26.30
C ARG A 226 -4.45 6.11 -26.66
N VAL A 227 -4.23 6.14 -27.97
CA VAL A 227 -2.98 6.43 -28.65
C VAL A 227 -2.47 7.82 -28.26
N GLY A 228 -1.24 7.91 -27.73
CA GLY A 228 -0.52 9.18 -27.63
C GLY A 228 0.13 9.52 -28.98
N ASN A 229 0.16 10.80 -29.34
CA ASN A 229 0.98 11.28 -30.46
C ASN A 229 2.42 11.45 -29.97
N PHE A 230 3.37 10.78 -30.62
CA PHE A 230 4.80 10.87 -30.31
C PHE A 230 5.48 11.86 -31.26
N SER A 231 6.63 12.38 -30.83
CA SER A 231 7.42 13.40 -31.53
C SER A 231 7.93 12.97 -32.90
N ASP A 232 7.86 11.68 -33.24
CA ASP A 232 8.18 11.12 -34.55
C ASP A 232 6.96 10.99 -35.50
N GLY A 233 5.78 11.49 -35.11
CA GLY A 233 4.55 11.39 -35.88
C GLY A 233 3.93 9.98 -35.89
N LYS A 234 4.50 9.02 -35.16
CA LYS A 234 3.97 7.66 -35.07
C LYS A 234 3.00 7.53 -33.89
N LYS A 235 2.07 6.60 -34.08
CA LYS A 235 1.03 6.24 -33.12
C LYS A 235 1.47 4.99 -32.37
N TYR A 236 1.68 5.10 -31.06
CA TYR A 236 1.98 3.95 -30.22
C TYR A 236 0.81 3.66 -29.27
N VAL A 237 0.52 2.38 -29.08
CA VAL A 237 -0.44 1.87 -28.09
C VAL A 237 0.36 1.16 -27.01
N ILE A 238 0.36 1.70 -25.80
CA ILE A 238 0.90 0.99 -24.63
C ILE A 238 -0.22 0.12 -24.09
N VAL A 239 -0.09 -1.20 -24.24
CA VAL A 239 -1.06 -2.18 -23.77
C VAL A 239 -0.61 -2.66 -22.39
N GLN A 240 -1.41 -2.38 -21.37
CA GLN A 240 -1.29 -3.04 -20.08
C GLN A 240 -2.33 -4.17 -20.05
N PHE A 241 -1.87 -5.42 -19.92
CA PHE A 241 -2.77 -6.55 -19.74
C PHE A 241 -3.39 -6.46 -18.34
N LYS A 242 -4.70 -6.26 -18.27
CA LYS A 242 -5.45 -6.15 -17.01
C LYS A 242 -5.85 -7.51 -16.44
N GLU A 243 -6.00 -8.51 -17.31
CA GLU A 243 -6.47 -9.84 -16.96
C GLU A 243 -5.99 -10.87 -17.99
N ILE A 244 -5.59 -12.06 -17.54
CA ILE A 244 -5.29 -13.20 -18.42
C ILE A 244 -6.49 -14.15 -18.31
N LEU A 245 -7.34 -14.16 -19.33
CA LEU A 245 -8.46 -15.10 -19.43
C LEU A 245 -7.93 -16.41 -20.02
N ARG A 246 -7.83 -17.47 -19.20
CA ARG A 246 -7.60 -18.84 -19.68
C ARG A 246 -8.95 -19.48 -19.96
N LYS A 247 -9.19 -19.85 -21.21
CA LYS A 247 -10.45 -20.47 -21.64
C LYS A 247 -10.18 -21.94 -21.91
N LYS A 248 -10.69 -22.82 -21.06
CA LYS A 248 -10.64 -24.26 -21.32
C LYS A 248 -11.52 -24.61 -22.50
N ASP A 249 -10.98 -25.39 -23.44
CA ASP A 249 -11.78 -25.98 -24.50
C ASP A 249 -12.75 -27.05 -23.95
N LYS A 250 -13.70 -27.53 -24.76
CA LYS A 250 -14.68 -28.56 -24.34
C LYS A 250 -14.04 -29.87 -23.84
N ASN A 251 -12.75 -30.05 -24.11
CA ASN A 251 -11.95 -31.22 -23.76
C ASN A 251 -11.08 -30.98 -22.51
N GLY A 252 -11.14 -29.79 -21.89
CA GLY A 252 -10.50 -29.51 -20.60
C GLY A 252 -9.05 -29.05 -20.66
N ASN A 253 -8.50 -28.76 -21.84
CA ASN A 253 -7.16 -28.20 -22.01
C ASN A 253 -7.20 -26.66 -21.87
N GLU A 254 -6.23 -26.10 -21.14
CA GLU A 254 -6.09 -24.65 -20.88
C GLU A 254 -5.53 -23.85 -22.05
#